data_AF-A0AAV6GMA8-F1
#
_entry.id   AF-A0AAV6GMA8-F1
#
_cell.length_a   1.000
_cell.length_b   1.000
_cell.length_c   1.000
_cell.angle_alpha   90.00
_cell.angle_beta   90.00
_cell.angle_gamma   90.00
#
_symmetry.space_group_name_H-M   'P 1'
#
loop_
_entity.id
_entity.type
_entity.pdbx_description
1 polymer ?
#
loop_
_entity_poly.entity_id
_entity_poly.type
_entity_poly.pdbx_seq_one_letter_code
_entity_poly.pdbx_strand_id
1 'polypeptide(L)'
;MISQSVEMSTSKEQAAISQIESTQETAQLLLESLAHGNPKYQNQVYKGLIALLPCTSPKTQQLVLQTLRIVQDIVKVAYPSIVEPLLNSLRSLHLELQHEALELITELRHYEVRPALLKGLVALLKPVKERVQKYKILEDSEMTKMTESLPLFVQQAAAAKAIRMLAQGSEELSTELLHLRVVHHLLYAMGNQSHADAQRQASLALEHFVRTYPLVEEHVRRAMGQTLFQLFMLNAEILYMKMDEIQADILHSNKVNIAEAMENQKSDT
;
A
#
# COMPACT_ATOMS: atom_id res chain seq x y z
N MET A 1 -19.99 37.86 -24.53
CA MET A 1 -20.73 36.62 -24.86
C MET A 1 -19.93 35.34 -24.64
N ILE A 2 -18.59 35.34 -24.77
CA ILE A 2 -17.77 34.15 -24.49
C ILE A 2 -17.69 33.85 -22.97
N SER A 3 -17.60 34.87 -22.10
CA SER A 3 -17.52 34.68 -20.64
C SER A 3 -18.79 34.10 -20.00
N GLN A 4 -19.98 34.54 -20.43
CA GLN A 4 -21.27 34.04 -19.90
C GLN A 4 -21.56 32.58 -20.32
N SER A 5 -21.01 32.13 -21.45
CA SER A 5 -21.19 30.76 -21.93
C SER A 5 -20.31 29.77 -21.13
N VAL A 6 -19.11 30.21 -20.71
CA VAL A 6 -18.20 29.42 -19.86
C VAL A 6 -18.73 29.35 -18.42
N GLU A 7 -19.30 30.44 -17.89
CA GLU A 7 -19.92 30.47 -16.55
C GLU A 7 -21.16 29.56 -16.44
N MET A 8 -21.98 29.47 -17.48
CA MET A 8 -23.12 28.55 -17.51
C MET A 8 -22.70 27.07 -17.58
N SER A 9 -21.61 26.74 -18.28
CA SER A 9 -21.12 25.37 -18.34
C SER A 9 -20.53 24.92 -17.00
N THR A 10 -19.76 25.78 -16.33
CA THR A 10 -19.17 25.46 -15.01
C THR A 10 -20.24 25.37 -13.92
N SER A 11 -21.28 26.20 -13.97
CA SER A 11 -22.40 26.13 -13.02
C SER A 11 -23.23 24.85 -13.16
N LYS A 12 -23.49 24.39 -14.39
CA LYS A 12 -24.18 23.12 -14.64
C LYS A 12 -23.36 21.90 -14.21
N GLU A 13 -22.05 21.96 -14.43
CA GLU A 13 -21.12 20.90 -14.04
C GLU A 13 -21.00 20.81 -12.51
N GLN A 14 -20.89 21.94 -11.81
CA GLN A 14 -20.91 21.99 -10.34
C GLN A 14 -22.24 21.53 -9.74
N ALA A 15 -23.38 21.90 -10.36
CA ALA A 15 -24.68 21.43 -9.91
C ALA A 15 -24.87 19.92 -10.10
N ALA A 16 -24.37 19.36 -11.22
CA ALA A 16 -24.40 17.92 -11.46
C ALA A 16 -23.50 17.16 -10.48
N ILE A 17 -22.31 17.69 -10.17
CA ILE A 17 -21.40 17.13 -9.16
C ILE A 17 -22.06 17.15 -7.79
N SER A 18 -22.68 18.26 -7.38
CA SER A 18 -23.38 18.41 -6.10
C SER A 18 -24.59 17.45 -5.95
N GLN A 19 -25.34 17.19 -7.03
CA GLN A 19 -26.43 16.21 -7.02
C GLN A 19 -25.91 14.78 -6.92
N ILE A 20 -24.78 14.46 -7.55
CA ILE A 20 -24.16 13.14 -7.46
C ILE A 20 -23.58 12.92 -6.06
N GLU A 21 -22.90 13.91 -5.49
CA GLU A 21 -22.35 13.86 -4.13
C GLU A 21 -23.46 13.65 -3.08
N SER A 22 -24.53 14.43 -3.12
CA SER A 22 -25.67 14.26 -2.20
C SER A 22 -26.38 12.91 -2.37
N THR A 23 -26.43 12.37 -3.58
CA THR A 23 -26.99 11.02 -3.83
C THR A 23 -26.08 9.93 -3.27
N GLN A 24 -24.75 10.08 -3.36
CA GLN A 24 -23.78 9.12 -2.83
C GLN A 24 -23.77 9.10 -1.29
N GLU A 25 -23.79 10.26 -0.65
CA GLU A 25 -23.89 10.37 0.81
C GLU A 25 -25.20 9.75 1.34
N THR A 26 -26.32 10.00 0.65
CA THR A 26 -27.62 9.40 1.00
C THR A 26 -27.59 7.87 0.87
N ALA A 27 -26.95 7.35 -0.19
CA ALA A 27 -26.79 5.91 -0.38
C ALA A 27 -25.90 5.28 0.69
N GLN A 28 -24.83 5.96 1.11
CA GLN A 28 -23.97 5.54 2.21
C GLN A 28 -24.74 5.44 3.52
N LEU A 29 -25.47 6.50 3.91
CA LEU A 29 -26.28 6.51 5.12
C LEU A 29 -27.33 5.40 5.13
N LEU A 30 -27.91 5.09 3.97
CA LEU A 30 -28.84 3.97 3.82
C LEU A 30 -28.15 2.62 4.03
N LEU A 31 -26.98 2.39 3.43
CA LEU A 31 -26.22 1.14 3.57
C LEU A 31 -25.74 0.94 5.01
N GLU A 32 -25.30 2.01 5.68
CA GLU A 32 -24.96 1.99 7.10
C GLU A 32 -26.18 1.65 7.95
N SER A 33 -27.32 2.30 7.69
CA SER A 33 -28.57 2.04 8.40
C SER A 33 -29.07 0.61 8.20
N LEU A 34 -28.91 0.05 6.99
CA LEU A 34 -29.27 -1.35 6.68
C LEU A 34 -28.36 -2.35 7.41
N ALA A 35 -27.06 -2.07 7.49
CA ALA A 35 -26.13 -2.90 8.24
C ALA A 35 -26.41 -2.87 9.75
N HIS A 36 -26.74 -1.71 10.32
CA HIS A 36 -27.11 -1.60 11.73
C HIS A 36 -28.48 -2.20 12.05
N GLY A 37 -29.48 -1.96 11.20
CA GLY A 37 -30.88 -2.27 11.48
C GLY A 37 -31.28 -3.74 11.26
N ASN A 38 -30.51 -4.52 10.48
CA ASN A 38 -30.89 -5.89 10.16
C ASN A 38 -29.69 -6.84 9.95
N PRO A 39 -29.46 -7.80 10.87
CA PRO A 39 -28.39 -8.79 10.76
C PRO A 39 -28.39 -9.63 9.47
N LYS A 40 -29.55 -9.81 8.83
CA LYS A 40 -29.65 -10.58 7.57
C LYS A 40 -28.96 -9.88 6.39
N TYR A 41 -28.88 -8.55 6.42
CA TYR A 41 -28.30 -7.76 5.32
C TYR A 41 -26.84 -7.41 5.53
N GLN A 42 -26.31 -7.45 6.76
CA GLN A 42 -24.92 -7.12 7.10
C GLN A 42 -23.89 -7.78 6.17
N ASN A 43 -23.96 -9.09 6.02
CA ASN A 43 -23.05 -9.85 5.15
C ASN A 43 -23.21 -9.53 3.67
N GLN A 44 -24.44 -9.22 3.23
CA GLN A 44 -24.71 -8.88 1.83
C GLN A 44 -24.21 -7.47 1.50
N VAL A 45 -24.45 -6.50 2.40
CA VAL A 45 -23.93 -5.14 2.31
C VAL A 45 -22.40 -5.17 2.28
N TYR A 46 -21.77 -5.90 3.19
CA TYR A 46 -20.31 -6.02 3.24
C TYR A 46 -19.73 -6.60 1.94
N LYS A 47 -20.28 -7.71 1.42
CA LYS A 47 -19.84 -8.29 0.15
C LYS A 47 -20.10 -7.37 -1.04
N GLY A 48 -21.24 -6.67 -1.04
CA GLY A 48 -21.60 -5.70 -2.07
C GLY A 48 -20.61 -4.53 -2.10
N LEU A 49 -20.23 -4.00 -0.94
CA LEU A 49 -19.23 -2.94 -0.83
C LEU A 49 -17.85 -3.39 -1.34
N ILE A 50 -17.40 -4.60 -1.02
CA ILE A 50 -16.16 -5.16 -1.59
C ILE A 50 -16.22 -5.18 -3.12
N ALA A 51 -17.35 -5.62 -3.68
CA ALA A 51 -17.54 -5.70 -5.13
C ALA A 51 -17.54 -4.32 -5.82
N LEU A 52 -17.82 -3.23 -5.09
CA LEU A 52 -17.81 -1.86 -5.62
C LEU A 52 -16.42 -1.21 -5.62
N LEU A 53 -15.46 -1.73 -4.85
CA LEU A 53 -14.10 -1.17 -4.77
C LEU A 53 -13.41 -1.05 -6.14
N PRO A 54 -13.46 -2.05 -7.05
CA PRO A 54 -12.73 -1.95 -8.33
C PRO A 54 -13.37 -1.03 -9.38
N CYS A 55 -14.67 -0.71 -9.27
CA CYS A 55 -15.46 -0.20 -10.40
C CYS A 55 -15.94 1.25 -10.24
N THR A 56 -15.43 2.01 -9.27
CA THR A 56 -16.01 3.31 -8.88
C THR A 56 -15.00 4.45 -8.98
N SER A 57 -15.50 5.70 -9.04
CA SER A 57 -14.63 6.88 -9.02
C SER A 57 -13.85 6.96 -7.70
N PRO A 58 -12.70 7.65 -7.64
CA PRO A 58 -11.89 7.73 -6.42
C PRO A 58 -12.67 8.22 -5.19
N LYS A 59 -13.58 9.19 -5.39
CA LYS A 59 -14.45 9.70 -4.32
C LYS A 59 -15.42 8.62 -3.83
N THR A 60 -16.04 7.89 -4.75
CA THR A 60 -16.94 6.79 -4.39
C THR A 60 -16.18 5.63 -3.74
N GLN A 61 -14.98 5.28 -4.23
CA GLN A 61 -14.11 4.28 -3.60
C GLN A 61 -13.78 4.66 -2.14
N GLN A 62 -13.51 5.95 -1.89
CA GLN A 62 -13.24 6.45 -0.54
C GLN A 62 -14.47 6.27 0.35
N LEU A 63 -15.66 6.68 -0.11
CA LEU A 63 -16.91 6.49 0.64
C LEU A 63 -17.21 5.00 0.89
N VAL A 64 -16.96 4.14 -0.10
CA VAL A 64 -17.09 2.68 0.04
C VAL A 64 -16.14 2.13 1.10
N LEU A 65 -14.87 2.57 1.14
CA LEU A 65 -13.92 2.15 2.18
C LEU A 65 -14.33 2.65 3.57
N GLN A 66 -14.78 3.90 3.69
CA GLN A 66 -15.30 4.44 4.95
C GLN A 66 -16.50 3.63 5.45
N THR A 67 -17.45 3.35 4.56
CA THR A 67 -18.62 2.51 4.87
C THR A 67 -18.18 1.10 5.25
N LEU A 68 -17.20 0.51 4.53
CA LEU A 68 -16.66 -0.80 4.83
C LEU A 68 -16.06 -0.88 6.23
N ARG A 69 -15.36 0.15 6.70
CA ARG A 69 -14.81 0.19 8.07
C ARG A 69 -15.92 0.16 9.12
N ILE A 70 -16.96 0.97 8.93
CA ILE A 70 -18.14 0.98 9.82
C ILE A 70 -18.81 -0.40 9.83
N VAL A 71 -19.08 -0.97 8.66
CA VAL A 71 -19.74 -2.28 8.54
C VAL A 71 -18.83 -3.41 9.02
N GLN A 72 -17.51 -3.31 8.87
CA GLN A 72 -16.53 -4.28 9.37
C GLN A 72 -16.62 -4.41 10.90
N ASP A 73 -16.76 -3.30 11.60
CA ASP A 73 -16.92 -3.29 13.06
C ASP A 73 -18.23 -3.97 13.51
N ILE A 74 -19.26 -3.97 12.67
CA ILE A 74 -20.54 -4.64 12.95
C ILE A 74 -20.46 -6.14 12.63
N VAL A 75 -19.94 -6.48 11.44
CA VAL A 75 -19.92 -7.86 10.92
C VAL A 75 -18.93 -8.73 11.68
N LYS A 76 -17.83 -8.14 12.18
CA LYS A 76 -16.74 -8.83 12.92
C LYS A 76 -16.14 -10.05 12.21
N VAL A 77 -16.40 -10.19 10.91
CA VAL A 77 -15.83 -11.22 10.03
C VAL A 77 -15.30 -10.51 8.79
N ALA A 78 -14.11 -10.87 8.36
CA ALA A 78 -13.51 -10.36 7.13
C ALA A 78 -13.50 -11.45 6.06
N TYR A 79 -13.99 -11.13 4.87
CA TYR A 79 -14.04 -12.08 3.75
C TYR A 79 -12.74 -11.99 2.92
N PRO A 80 -12.11 -13.11 2.54
CA PRO A 80 -10.86 -13.09 1.77
C PRO A 80 -10.90 -12.29 0.46
N SER A 81 -12.10 -12.12 -0.12
CA SER A 81 -12.32 -11.30 -1.32
C SER A 81 -11.99 -9.81 -1.13
N ILE A 82 -11.81 -9.32 0.10
CA ILE A 82 -11.43 -7.92 0.35
C ILE A 82 -9.96 -7.64 0.03
N VAL A 83 -9.10 -8.67 0.12
CA VAL A 83 -7.64 -8.50 0.12
C VAL A 83 -7.16 -7.86 -1.18
N GLU A 84 -7.52 -8.43 -2.33
CA GLU A 84 -7.04 -7.93 -3.62
C GLU A 84 -7.58 -6.53 -3.96
N PRO A 85 -8.90 -6.23 -3.88
CA PRO A 85 -9.41 -4.88 -4.11
C PRO A 85 -8.76 -3.84 -3.19
N LEU A 86 -8.54 -4.17 -1.92
CA LEU A 86 -7.95 -3.26 -0.94
C LEU A 86 -6.48 -2.96 -1.24
N LEU A 87 -5.68 -4.00 -1.53
CA LEU A 87 -4.28 -3.84 -1.96
C LEU A 87 -4.21 -3.03 -3.26
N ASN A 88 -5.16 -3.24 -4.16
CA ASN A 88 -5.29 -2.50 -5.40
C ASN A 88 -5.66 -1.02 -5.20
N SER A 89 -6.37 -0.65 -4.14
CA SER A 89 -6.66 0.76 -3.82
C SER A 89 -5.40 1.55 -3.44
N LEU A 90 -4.34 0.88 -2.95
CA LEU A 90 -3.07 1.53 -2.61
C LEU A 90 -2.35 2.14 -3.82
N ARG A 91 -2.67 1.71 -5.05
CA ARG A 91 -2.12 2.26 -6.30
C ARG A 91 -2.71 3.63 -6.67
N SER A 92 -3.76 4.06 -5.97
CA SER A 92 -4.42 5.33 -6.24
C SER A 92 -3.51 6.52 -5.95
N LEU A 93 -3.55 7.52 -6.83
CA LEU A 93 -2.90 8.82 -6.63
C LEU A 93 -3.71 9.74 -5.70
N HIS A 94 -4.94 9.36 -5.35
CA HIS A 94 -5.80 10.13 -4.45
C HIS A 94 -5.47 9.78 -3.00
N LEU A 95 -4.79 10.72 -2.32
CA LEU A 95 -4.28 10.53 -0.95
C LEU A 95 -5.37 10.16 0.06
N GLU A 96 -6.57 10.71 -0.07
CA GLU A 96 -7.70 10.38 0.79
C GLU A 96 -8.13 8.91 0.64
N LEU A 97 -8.24 8.42 -0.60
CA LEU A 97 -8.57 7.03 -0.86
C LEU A 97 -7.48 6.09 -0.31
N GLN A 98 -6.22 6.43 -0.56
CA GLN A 98 -5.09 5.64 -0.08
C GLN A 98 -5.04 5.63 1.46
N HIS A 99 -5.35 6.75 2.11
CA HIS A 99 -5.42 6.83 3.57
C HIS A 99 -6.51 5.91 4.13
N GLU A 100 -7.72 5.94 3.58
CA GLU A 100 -8.80 5.04 4.02
C GLU A 100 -8.45 3.56 3.80
N ALA A 101 -7.74 3.25 2.71
CA ALA A 101 -7.26 1.89 2.47
C ALA A 101 -6.25 1.46 3.54
N LEU A 102 -5.31 2.34 3.93
CA LEU A 102 -4.33 2.06 4.99
C LEU A 102 -4.97 1.87 6.36
N GLU A 103 -5.97 2.68 6.69
CA GLU A 103 -6.73 2.56 7.93
C GLU A 103 -7.45 1.20 8.00
N LEU A 104 -8.17 0.84 6.93
CA LEU A 104 -8.86 -0.45 6.87
C LEU A 104 -7.87 -1.64 6.93
N ILE A 105 -6.71 -1.56 6.27
CA ILE A 105 -5.66 -2.58 6.40
C ILE A 105 -5.21 -2.74 7.87
N THR A 106 -5.08 -1.62 8.58
CA THR A 106 -4.66 -1.62 9.99
C THR A 106 -5.74 -2.24 10.89
N GLU A 107 -7.02 -2.01 10.61
CA GLU A 107 -8.12 -2.65 11.34
C GLU A 107 -8.23 -4.15 11.04
N LEU A 108 -8.03 -4.55 9.78
CA LEU A 108 -8.12 -5.93 9.32
C LEU A 108 -7.03 -6.85 9.89
N ARG A 109 -6.01 -6.31 10.57
CA ARG A 109 -4.93 -7.07 11.21
C ARG A 109 -5.43 -8.06 12.27
N HIS A 110 -6.62 -7.84 12.83
CA HIS A 110 -7.20 -8.68 13.87
C HIS A 110 -8.11 -9.80 13.34
N TYR A 111 -8.19 -9.97 12.02
CA TYR A 111 -9.09 -10.90 11.36
C TYR A 111 -8.34 -11.97 10.55
N GLU A 112 -9.06 -13.02 10.15
CA GLU A 112 -8.54 -14.18 9.39
C GLU A 112 -7.87 -13.83 8.06
N VAL A 113 -8.14 -12.64 7.51
CA VAL A 113 -7.52 -12.15 6.26
C VAL A 113 -6.08 -11.66 6.45
N ARG A 114 -5.63 -11.48 7.70
CA ARG A 114 -4.28 -10.99 8.05
C ARG A 114 -3.15 -11.69 7.27
N PRO A 115 -3.03 -13.03 7.23
CA PRO A 115 -1.90 -13.67 6.56
C PRO A 115 -1.85 -13.35 5.06
N ALA A 116 -3.01 -13.28 4.41
CA ALA A 116 -3.13 -12.93 3.00
C ALA A 116 -2.77 -11.45 2.76
N LEU A 117 -3.20 -10.54 3.66
CA LEU A 117 -2.85 -9.12 3.61
C LEU A 117 -1.34 -8.90 3.77
N LEU A 118 -0.71 -9.48 4.79
CA LEU A 118 0.72 -9.34 5.02
C LEU A 118 1.53 -9.86 3.83
N LYS A 119 1.18 -11.04 3.31
CA LYS A 119 1.82 -11.62 2.13
C LYS A 119 1.65 -10.72 0.90
N GLY A 120 0.45 -10.17 0.70
CA GLY A 120 0.16 -9.25 -0.40
C GLY A 120 0.97 -7.95 -0.29
N LEU A 121 1.00 -7.32 0.88
CA LEU A 121 1.80 -6.11 1.13
C LEU A 121 3.29 -6.33 0.85
N VAL A 122 3.86 -7.46 1.30
CA VAL A 122 5.27 -7.78 1.01
C VAL A 122 5.50 -8.02 -0.47
N ALA A 123 4.56 -8.65 -1.19
CA ALA A 123 4.67 -8.81 -2.63
C ALA A 123 4.69 -7.47 -3.39
N LEU A 124 3.93 -6.47 -2.91
CA LEU A 124 3.90 -5.13 -3.51
C LEU A 124 5.22 -4.37 -3.38
N LEU A 125 6.08 -4.72 -2.41
CA LEU A 125 7.42 -4.14 -2.27
C LEU A 125 8.36 -4.52 -3.43
N LYS A 126 8.04 -5.55 -4.20
CA LYS A 126 8.76 -5.92 -5.42
C LYS A 126 7.77 -6.06 -6.56
N PRO A 127 7.42 -4.96 -7.25
CA PRO A 127 6.44 -4.98 -8.33
C PRO A 127 6.86 -6.00 -9.38
N VAL A 128 5.99 -6.97 -9.64
CA VAL A 128 6.15 -7.83 -10.80
C VAL A 128 5.94 -6.91 -12.00
N LYS A 129 6.97 -6.72 -12.83
CA LYS A 129 6.79 -6.03 -14.11
C LYS A 129 5.73 -6.83 -14.87
N GLU A 130 4.50 -6.35 -14.93
CA GLU A 130 3.47 -6.90 -15.82
C GLU A 130 4.11 -6.92 -17.20
N ARG A 131 4.33 -8.11 -17.76
CA ARG A 131 4.76 -8.25 -19.14
C ARG A 131 3.58 -7.83 -20.00
N VAL A 132 3.38 -6.54 -20.15
CA VAL A 132 2.50 -6.00 -21.19
C VAL A 132 3.06 -6.55 -22.51
N GLN A 133 2.24 -7.37 -23.17
CA GLN A 133 2.58 -7.98 -24.44
C GLN A 133 3.01 -6.87 -25.39
N LYS A 134 4.26 -6.96 -25.87
CA LYS A 134 4.86 -6.05 -26.84
C LYS A 134 4.08 -6.11 -28.16
N TYR A 135 2.98 -5.38 -28.27
CA TYR A 135 2.33 -5.08 -29.54
C TYR A 135 1.83 -3.63 -29.53
N LYS A 136 2.72 -2.74 -29.99
CA LYS A 136 2.49 -1.44 -30.68
C LYS A 136 3.78 -0.63 -30.54
N ILE A 137 4.66 -0.73 -31.53
CA ILE A 137 4.82 0.23 -32.65
C ILE A 137 5.25 1.60 -32.11
N LEU A 138 6.54 1.86 -32.30
CA LEU A 138 7.20 3.16 -32.49
C LEU A 138 6.36 4.40 -32.15
N GLU A 139 6.41 4.85 -30.89
CA GLU A 139 6.14 6.23 -30.47
C GLU A 139 6.77 6.44 -29.08
N ASP A 140 7.41 7.59 -28.88
CA ASP A 140 8.28 8.01 -27.76
C ASP A 140 8.25 7.13 -26.49
N SER A 141 9.14 6.13 -26.48
CA SER A 141 9.06 4.94 -25.63
C SER A 141 9.44 5.16 -24.15
N GLU A 142 9.99 6.31 -23.76
CA GLU A 142 10.49 6.55 -22.40
C GLU A 142 9.44 7.23 -21.51
N MET A 143 8.74 8.25 -22.04
CA MET A 143 7.76 9.04 -21.29
C MET A 143 6.49 8.24 -20.96
N THR A 144 6.03 7.40 -21.89
CA THR A 144 4.85 6.54 -21.73
C THR A 144 5.09 5.42 -20.72
N LYS A 145 6.29 4.81 -20.71
CA LYS A 145 6.68 3.79 -19.72
C LYS A 145 6.76 4.34 -18.30
N MET A 146 7.27 5.57 -18.14
CA MET A 146 7.30 6.22 -16.82
C MET A 146 5.88 6.42 -16.26
N THR A 147 4.93 6.82 -17.10
CA THR A 147 3.55 7.11 -16.69
C THR A 147 2.79 5.83 -16.32
N GLU A 148 3.04 4.72 -17.03
CA GLU A 148 2.46 3.40 -16.72
C GLU A 148 3.03 2.79 -15.43
N SER A 149 4.29 3.11 -15.09
CA SER A 149 4.95 2.57 -13.89
C SER A 149 4.62 3.34 -12.59
N LEU A 150 4.14 4.58 -12.71
CA LEU A 150 3.90 5.45 -11.55
C LEU A 150 2.92 4.85 -10.52
N PRO A 151 1.75 4.30 -10.90
CA PRO A 151 0.84 3.69 -9.93
C PRO A 151 1.45 2.51 -9.17
N LEU A 152 2.35 1.74 -9.82
CA LEU A 152 3.04 0.62 -9.18
C LEU A 152 4.03 1.10 -8.10
N PHE A 153 4.72 2.20 -8.34
CA PHE A 153 5.64 2.78 -7.36
C PHE A 153 4.91 3.49 -6.21
N VAL A 154 3.78 4.13 -6.50
CA VAL A 154 2.89 4.67 -5.45
C VAL A 154 2.35 3.54 -4.58
N GLN A 155 1.94 2.42 -5.20
CA GLN A 155 1.52 1.22 -4.48
C GLN A 155 2.65 0.63 -3.63
N GLN A 156 3.88 0.57 -4.15
CA GLN A 156 5.07 0.13 -3.42
C GLN A 156 5.34 1.00 -2.18
N ALA A 157 5.25 2.33 -2.33
CA ALA A 157 5.43 3.29 -1.23
C ALA A 157 4.35 3.11 -0.14
N ALA A 158 3.10 3.01 -0.56
CA ALA A 158 1.98 2.81 0.34
C ALA A 158 2.07 1.46 1.08
N ALA A 159 2.49 0.40 0.40
CA ALA A 159 2.73 -0.91 1.02
C ALA A 159 3.85 -0.85 2.07
N ALA A 160 4.97 -0.17 1.78
CA ALA A 160 6.04 0.04 2.76
C ALA A 160 5.56 0.82 3.99
N LYS A 161 4.74 1.86 3.78
CA LYS A 161 4.11 2.63 4.87
C LYS A 161 3.18 1.75 5.72
N ALA A 162 2.33 0.94 5.10
CA ALA A 162 1.44 0.00 5.79
C ALA A 162 2.22 -1.00 6.64
N ILE A 163 3.27 -1.61 6.06
CA ILE A 163 4.16 -2.55 6.74
C ILE A 163 4.78 -1.92 7.98
N ARG A 164 5.28 -0.68 7.89
CA ARG A 164 5.83 0.04 9.04
C ARG A 164 4.77 0.24 10.13
N MET A 165 3.56 0.70 9.77
CA MET A 165 2.48 0.93 10.72
C MET A 165 2.08 -0.36 11.45
N LEU A 166 1.95 -1.47 10.71
CA LEU A 166 1.61 -2.78 11.26
C LEU A 166 2.70 -3.30 12.20
N ALA A 167 3.97 -3.22 11.79
CA ALA A 167 5.11 -3.66 12.60
C ALA A 167 5.29 -2.84 13.88
N GLN A 168 5.10 -1.52 13.81
CA GLN A 168 5.14 -0.65 14.99
C GLN A 168 3.98 -0.90 15.95
N GLY A 169 2.83 -1.31 15.43
CA GLY A 169 1.62 -1.55 16.21
C GLY A 169 1.51 -2.95 16.83
N SER A 170 2.38 -3.90 16.48
CA SER A 170 2.39 -5.26 17.04
C SER A 170 3.69 -6.01 16.74
N GLU A 171 4.34 -6.51 17.80
CA GLU A 171 5.53 -7.37 17.69
C GLU A 171 5.24 -8.70 16.98
N GLU A 172 4.03 -9.26 17.17
CA GLU A 172 3.57 -10.47 16.46
C GLU A 172 3.58 -10.24 14.94
N LEU A 173 2.95 -9.14 14.48
CA LEU A 173 2.91 -8.80 13.06
C LEU A 173 4.30 -8.50 12.51
N SER A 174 5.12 -7.80 13.29
CA SER A 174 6.51 -7.51 12.96
C SER A 174 7.30 -8.82 12.73
N THR A 175 7.11 -9.81 13.60
CA THR A 175 7.72 -11.14 13.48
C THR A 175 7.18 -11.92 12.28
N GLU A 176 5.87 -11.91 12.03
CA GLU A 176 5.27 -12.53 10.84
C GLU A 176 5.86 -11.95 9.54
N LEU A 177 6.02 -10.63 9.47
CA LEU A 177 6.61 -9.93 8.34
C LEU A 177 8.08 -10.34 8.11
N LEU A 178 8.86 -10.58 9.17
CA LEU A 178 10.23 -11.11 9.06
C LEU A 178 10.25 -12.48 8.38
N HIS A 179 9.33 -13.38 8.74
CA HIS A 179 9.18 -14.70 8.10
C HIS A 179 8.77 -14.59 6.63
N LEU A 180 8.02 -13.54 6.27
CA LEU A 180 7.67 -13.22 4.88
C LEU A 180 8.81 -12.56 4.09
N ARG A 181 10.03 -12.51 4.65
CA ARG A 181 11.21 -11.87 4.02
C ARG A 181 11.01 -10.39 3.73
N VAL A 182 10.29 -9.67 4.60
CA VAL A 182 10.04 -8.23 4.42
C VAL A 182 11.33 -7.42 4.26
N VAL A 183 12.39 -7.76 4.99
CA VAL A 183 13.68 -7.04 4.97
C VAL A 183 14.32 -7.08 3.57
N HIS A 184 14.29 -8.23 2.90
CA HIS A 184 14.79 -8.38 1.53
C HIS A 184 14.04 -7.44 0.56
N HIS A 185 12.72 -7.41 0.68
CA HIS A 185 11.86 -6.64 -0.21
C HIS A 185 11.91 -5.14 0.09
N LEU A 186 12.10 -4.75 1.37
CA LEU A 186 12.32 -3.35 1.75
C LEU A 186 13.66 -2.84 1.25
N LEU A 187 14.73 -3.65 1.33
CA LEU A 187 16.02 -3.31 0.70
C LEU A 187 15.84 -3.11 -0.80
N TYR A 188 15.13 -4.03 -1.48
CA TYR A 188 14.81 -3.89 -2.90
C TYR A 188 14.05 -2.58 -3.21
N ALA A 189 12.99 -2.27 -2.47
CA ALA A 189 12.20 -1.05 -2.66
C ALA A 189 12.99 0.23 -2.35
N MET A 190 13.88 0.19 -1.37
CA MET A 190 14.77 1.31 -1.03
C MET A 190 15.80 1.59 -2.15
N GLY A 191 16.21 0.56 -2.90
CA GLY A 191 17.05 0.72 -4.08
C GLY A 191 16.32 1.32 -5.30
N ASN A 192 14.99 1.47 -5.26
CA ASN A 192 14.22 1.89 -6.42
C ASN A 192 14.37 3.39 -6.74
N GLN A 193 15.40 3.76 -7.50
CA GLN A 193 15.64 5.14 -7.91
C GLN A 193 14.57 5.75 -8.83
N SER A 194 13.63 4.96 -9.34
CA SER A 194 12.54 5.47 -10.18
C SER A 194 11.48 6.23 -9.38
N HIS A 195 11.44 6.12 -8.04
CA HIS A 195 10.44 6.80 -7.23
C HIS A 195 10.91 7.12 -5.80
N ALA A 196 11.18 8.40 -5.56
CA ALA A 196 11.71 8.91 -4.29
C ALA A 196 10.87 8.54 -3.06
N ASP A 197 9.53 8.64 -3.14
CA ASP A 197 8.68 8.32 -1.99
C ASP A 197 8.67 6.81 -1.68
N ALA A 198 8.82 5.95 -2.69
CA ALA A 198 8.96 4.50 -2.45
C ALA A 198 10.25 4.21 -1.68
N GLN A 199 11.36 4.86 -2.07
CA GLN A 199 12.62 4.75 -1.35
C GLN A 199 12.50 5.26 0.09
N ARG A 200 11.88 6.43 0.27
CA ARG A 200 11.67 7.04 1.59
C ARG A 200 10.84 6.15 2.51
N GLN A 201 9.66 5.70 2.07
CA GLN A 201 8.80 4.83 2.91
C GLN A 201 9.48 3.48 3.19
N ALA A 202 10.19 2.90 2.22
CA ALA A 202 10.93 1.66 2.43
C ALA A 202 12.09 1.83 3.43
N SER A 203 12.84 2.94 3.35
CA SER A 203 13.92 3.27 4.28
C SER A 203 13.39 3.40 5.70
N LEU A 204 12.30 4.16 5.89
CA LEU A 204 11.69 4.36 7.20
C LEU A 204 11.11 3.06 7.78
N ALA A 205 10.53 2.20 6.94
CA ALA A 205 10.06 0.89 7.37
C ALA A 205 11.22 -0.01 7.78
N LEU A 206 12.30 -0.05 6.99
CA LEU A 206 13.49 -0.84 7.28
C LEU A 206 14.18 -0.38 8.56
N GLU A 207 14.25 0.93 8.79
CA GLU A 207 14.84 1.51 9.99
C GLU A 207 14.16 0.99 11.26
N HIS A 208 12.83 0.88 11.24
CA HIS A 208 12.10 0.30 12.36
C HIS A 208 12.56 -1.14 12.66
N PHE A 209 12.66 -2.00 11.66
CA PHE A 209 13.14 -3.38 11.86
C PHE A 209 14.59 -3.43 12.33
N VAL A 210 15.47 -2.62 11.75
CA VAL A 210 16.89 -2.55 12.13
C VAL A 210 17.06 -2.11 13.58
N ARG A 211 16.31 -1.09 14.02
CA ARG A 211 16.37 -0.61 15.41
C ARG A 211 15.73 -1.58 16.41
N THR A 212 14.82 -2.43 15.96
CA THR A 212 14.06 -3.36 16.83
C THR A 212 14.78 -4.70 16.98
N TYR A 213 15.41 -5.21 15.92
CA TYR A 213 15.98 -6.56 15.89
C TYR A 213 17.47 -6.52 15.56
N PRO A 214 18.36 -6.85 16.53
CA PRO A 214 19.81 -6.87 16.31
C PRO A 214 20.26 -7.80 15.17
N LEU A 215 19.56 -8.93 14.97
CA LEU A 215 19.82 -9.83 13.85
C LEU A 215 19.56 -9.14 12.50
N VAL A 216 18.49 -8.35 12.40
CA VAL A 216 18.19 -7.59 11.19
C VAL A 216 19.26 -6.54 10.95
N GLU A 217 19.67 -5.81 12.00
CA GLU A 217 20.74 -4.82 11.94
C GLU A 217 22.04 -5.39 11.36
N GLU A 218 22.49 -6.55 11.86
CA GLU A 218 23.71 -7.20 11.39
C GLU A 218 23.63 -7.56 9.89
N HIS A 219 22.54 -8.22 9.48
CA HIS A 219 22.36 -8.67 8.10
C HIS A 219 22.19 -7.51 7.13
N VAL A 220 21.47 -6.46 7.54
CA VAL A 220 21.27 -5.25 6.73
C VAL A 220 22.59 -4.49 6.57
N ARG A 221 23.35 -4.31 7.66
CA ARG A 221 24.69 -3.69 7.59
C ARG A 221 25.61 -4.44 6.64
N ARG A 222 25.62 -5.78 6.72
CA ARG A 222 26.43 -6.62 5.82
C ARG A 222 26.01 -6.47 4.35
N ALA A 223 24.71 -6.38 4.08
CA ALA A 223 24.19 -6.24 2.73
C ALA A 223 24.44 -4.85 2.12
N MET A 224 24.27 -3.78 2.90
CA MET A 224 24.48 -2.40 2.45
C MET A 224 25.96 -2.02 2.35
N GLY A 225 26.80 -2.63 3.17
CA GLY A 225 28.15 -2.13 3.45
C GLY A 225 28.14 -0.97 4.45
N GLN A 226 29.30 -0.71 5.04
CA GLN A 226 29.45 0.19 6.20
C GLN A 226 29.02 1.64 5.90
N THR A 227 29.45 2.19 4.76
CA THR A 227 29.20 3.59 4.41
C THR A 227 27.71 3.88 4.21
N LEU A 228 27.03 3.06 3.40
CA LEU A 228 25.60 3.23 3.14
C LEU A 228 24.78 3.01 4.42
N PHE A 229 25.15 2.01 5.21
CA PHE A 229 24.49 1.74 6.48
C PHE A 229 24.62 2.92 7.47
N GLN A 230 25.78 3.59 7.53
CA GLN A 230 25.96 4.77 8.38
C GLN A 230 25.08 5.95 7.92
N LEU A 231 24.98 6.20 6.61
CA LEU A 231 24.09 7.23 6.07
C LEU A 231 22.62 6.91 6.35
N PHE A 232 22.25 5.64 6.22
CA PHE A 232 20.92 5.13 6.52
C PHE A 232 20.54 5.35 7.99
N MET A 233 21.41 4.98 8.93
CA MET A 233 21.15 5.17 10.37
C MET A 233 21.20 6.63 10.80
N LEU A 234 21.91 7.51 10.08
CA LEU A 234 21.93 8.93 10.36
C LEU A 234 20.59 9.58 10.03
N ASN A 235 20.05 9.31 8.84
CA ASN A 235 18.74 9.80 8.43
C ASN A 235 18.18 8.97 7.26
N ALA A 236 17.35 7.98 7.59
CA ALA A 236 16.69 7.11 6.63
C ALA A 236 15.71 7.87 5.72
N GLU A 237 15.12 8.97 6.19
CA GLU A 237 14.12 9.73 5.46
C GLU A 237 14.67 10.41 4.20
N ILE A 238 15.90 10.92 4.28
CA ILE A 238 16.55 11.66 3.18
C ILE A 238 17.61 10.83 2.45
N LEU A 239 17.76 9.54 2.80
CA LEU A 239 18.81 8.68 2.25
C LEU A 239 18.76 8.60 0.72
N TYR A 240 17.56 8.60 0.15
CA TYR A 240 17.35 8.53 -1.30
C TYR A 240 18.01 9.68 -2.08
N MET A 241 18.21 10.85 -1.45
CA MET A 241 18.91 11.99 -2.06
C MET A 241 20.43 11.80 -2.13
N LYS A 242 20.97 10.82 -1.39
CA LYS A 242 22.42 10.56 -1.26
C LYS A 242 22.84 9.23 -1.87
N MET A 243 21.88 8.45 -2.38
CA MET A 243 22.10 7.10 -2.87
C MET A 243 22.51 7.11 -4.35
N ASP A 244 23.68 6.54 -4.64
CA ASP A 244 24.17 6.38 -6.01
C ASP A 244 23.60 5.10 -6.68
N GLU A 245 23.77 4.99 -8.00
CA GLU A 245 23.28 3.85 -8.79
C GLU A 245 23.91 2.51 -8.36
N ILE A 246 25.18 2.51 -7.93
CA ILE A 246 25.87 1.29 -7.50
C ILE A 246 25.27 0.78 -6.19
N GLN A 247 25.01 1.70 -5.25
CA GLN A 247 24.34 1.42 -3.99
C GLN A 247 22.91 0.91 -4.22
N ALA A 248 22.17 1.55 -5.13
CA ALA A 248 20.84 1.10 -5.54
C ALA A 248 20.88 -0.34 -6.10
N ASP A 249 21.85 -0.67 -6.95
CA ASP A 249 22.01 -2.01 -7.52
C ASP A 249 22.40 -3.08 -6.49
N ILE A 250 23.25 -2.73 -5.51
CA ILE A 250 23.56 -3.59 -4.35
C ILE A 250 22.28 -3.94 -3.59
N LEU A 251 21.41 -2.94 -3.36
CA LEU A 251 20.14 -3.11 -2.68
C LEU A 251 19.16 -3.96 -3.49
N HIS A 252 19.05 -3.77 -4.81
CA HIS A 252 18.21 -4.61 -5.67
C HIS A 252 18.66 -6.08 -5.70
N SER A 253 19.97 -6.30 -5.67
CA SER A 253 20.59 -7.63 -5.79
C SER A 253 20.80 -8.32 -4.44
N ASN A 254 20.30 -7.73 -3.35
CA ASN A 254 20.52 -8.23 -2.00
C ASN A 254 20.01 -9.67 -1.83
N LYS A 255 20.69 -10.46 -0.98
CA LYS A 255 20.31 -11.86 -0.67
C LYS A 255 19.88 -12.04 0.77
N VAL A 256 19.45 -10.96 1.44
CA VAL A 256 19.09 -11.03 2.86
C VAL A 256 17.92 -12.01 3.05
N ASN A 257 18.06 -12.91 4.01
CA ASN A 257 17.01 -13.85 4.39
C ASN A 257 16.99 -14.01 5.92
N ILE A 258 16.24 -13.13 6.58
CA ILE A 258 16.15 -13.12 8.05
C ILE A 258 15.40 -14.36 8.56
N ALA A 259 14.36 -14.81 7.84
CA ALA A 259 13.60 -16.01 8.20
C ALA A 259 14.50 -17.23 8.38
N GLU A 260 15.37 -17.49 7.39
CA GLU A 260 16.35 -18.58 7.43
C GLU A 260 17.38 -18.38 8.56
N ALA A 261 17.84 -17.15 8.78
CA ALA A 261 18.76 -16.86 9.89
C ALA A 261 18.12 -17.12 11.27
N MET A 262 16.83 -16.81 11.44
CA MET A 262 16.08 -17.07 12.67
C MET A 262 15.87 -18.58 12.90
N GLU A 263 15.68 -19.36 11.84
CA GLU A 263 15.58 -20.83 11.93
C GLU A 263 16.91 -21.46 12.37
N ASN A 264 18.03 -21.02 11.78
CA ASN A 264 19.36 -21.53 12.11
C ASN A 264 19.78 -21.22 13.56
N GLN A 265 19.37 -20.08 14.13
CA GLN A 265 19.63 -19.79 15.55
C GLN A 265 18.89 -20.74 16.50
N LYS A 266 17.70 -21.23 16.12
CA LYS A 266 16.92 -22.18 16.93
C LYS A 266 17.47 -23.61 16.89
N SER A 267 18.21 -23.99 15.84
CA SER A 267 18.85 -25.31 15.77
C SER A 267 20.14 -25.40 16.58
N ASP A 268 20.74 -24.27 16.92
CA ASP A 268 22.00 -24.18 17.69
C ASP A 268 21.77 -23.99 19.20
N THR A 269 20.50 -23.95 19.66
CA THR A 269 20.11 -23.84 21.09
C THR A 269 19.44 -25.12 21.59
#